data_AF-A0A7J6T5W3-F1
#
_entry.id   AF-A0A7J6T5W3-F1
#
_cell.length_a   1.000
_cell.length_b   1.000
_cell.length_c   1.000
_cell.angle_alpha   90.00
_cell.angle_beta   90.00
_cell.angle_gamma   90.00
#
_symmetry.space_group_name_H-M   'P 1'
#
loop_
_entity.id
_entity.type
_entity.pdbx_description
1 polymer ?
#
loop_
_entity_poly.entity_id
_entity_poly.type
_entity_poly.pdbx_seq_one_letter_code
_entity_poly.pdbx_strand_id
1 'polypeptide(L)'
;MLDNGSTAAGTTPQHPQAAYQALNDTRVNSARQAFDSRDLAASRNAHQLFTSDMSDELLAKMADHNEPEATGSRYVKPMVFGGLDGISTMFALIAGSVGAQLTLAHMVAVGVGNLVAGAFGMGFGEYVSAKAETDVAMKEQKREQWEVENYPEGEVSEMVQLYRSRGISKEDAITVATTLSKYKEFWIEHMMLTEL
;
A
#
# COMPACT_ATOMS: atom_id res chain seq x y z
N MET A 1 -26.74 48.25 6.25
CA MET A 1 -27.44 46.99 6.55
C MET A 1 -26.94 45.98 5.53
N LEU A 2 -25.93 45.17 5.88
CA LEU A 2 -26.03 43.71 6.21
C LEU A 2 -26.50 42.92 4.97
N ASP A 3 -25.86 41.87 4.43
CA ASP A 3 -24.93 40.84 4.92
C ASP A 3 -24.47 40.03 3.67
N ASN A 4 -23.17 39.89 3.39
CA ASN A 4 -22.36 38.65 3.41
C ASN A 4 -23.06 37.33 3.03
N GLY A 5 -22.43 36.53 2.16
CA GLY A 5 -22.95 35.20 1.82
C GLY A 5 -22.28 34.47 0.66
N SER A 6 -20.94 34.52 0.60
CA SER A 6 -20.14 33.54 -0.15
C SER A 6 -20.53 32.12 0.27
N THR A 7 -21.28 31.41 -0.56
CA THR A 7 -21.45 29.97 -0.44
C THR A 7 -20.65 29.31 -1.54
N ALA A 8 -19.50 28.79 -1.12
CA ALA A 8 -18.63 27.94 -1.92
C ALA A 8 -19.46 26.80 -2.51
N ALA A 9 -19.43 26.68 -3.83
CA ALA A 9 -19.90 25.50 -4.52
C ALA A 9 -19.09 24.30 -4.00
N GLY A 10 -19.71 23.51 -3.13
CA GLY A 10 -19.19 22.22 -2.72
C GLY A 10 -19.06 21.36 -3.96
N THR A 11 -17.83 21.18 -4.44
CA THR A 11 -17.50 20.21 -5.46
C THR A 11 -17.76 18.83 -4.88
N THR A 12 -18.92 18.26 -5.19
CA THR A 12 -19.20 16.84 -4.98
C THR A 12 -18.11 16.05 -5.71
N PRO A 13 -17.32 15.20 -5.04
CA PRO A 13 -16.25 14.46 -5.70
C PRO A 13 -16.87 13.54 -6.76
N GLN A 14 -16.52 13.76 -8.02
CA GLN A 14 -17.06 13.02 -9.17
C GLN A 14 -16.56 11.57 -9.28
N HIS A 15 -15.78 11.08 -8.30
CA HIS A 15 -15.28 9.71 -8.25
C HIS A 15 -15.53 9.06 -6.87
N PRO A 16 -16.48 8.13 -6.75
CA PRO A 16 -16.73 7.35 -5.52
C PRO A 16 -15.49 6.60 -5.01
N GLN A 17 -14.59 6.19 -5.92
CA GLN A 17 -13.33 5.51 -5.62
C GLN A 17 -12.36 6.36 -4.78
N ALA A 18 -12.26 7.66 -5.09
CA ALA A 18 -11.31 8.58 -4.45
C ALA A 18 -11.74 8.93 -3.02
N ALA A 19 -13.05 9.02 -2.78
CA ALA A 19 -13.60 9.22 -1.44
C ALA A 19 -13.37 8.00 -0.53
N TYR A 20 -13.49 6.78 -1.07
CA TYR A 20 -13.22 5.55 -0.34
C TYR A 20 -11.73 5.38 -0.01
N GLN A 21 -10.82 5.60 -0.97
CA GLN A 21 -9.38 5.53 -0.70
C GLN A 21 -8.98 6.54 0.38
N ALA A 22 -9.47 7.77 0.30
CA ALA A 22 -9.22 8.78 1.33
C ALA A 22 -9.77 8.36 2.71
N LEU A 23 -10.93 7.70 2.77
CA LEU A 23 -11.49 7.16 4.01
C LEU A 23 -10.69 5.97 4.54
N ASN A 24 -10.28 5.03 3.68
CA ASN A 24 -9.45 3.88 4.06
C ASN A 24 -8.08 4.32 4.56
N ASP A 25 -7.43 5.24 3.84
CA ASP A 25 -6.16 5.82 4.25
C ASP A 25 -6.31 6.55 5.59
N THR A 26 -7.42 7.26 5.80
CA THR A 26 -7.70 7.93 7.09
C THR A 26 -7.91 6.91 8.20
N ARG A 27 -8.70 5.85 7.98
CA ARG A 27 -8.90 4.77 8.96
C ARG A 27 -7.59 4.10 9.32
N VAL A 28 -6.83 3.62 8.34
CA VAL A 28 -5.55 2.91 8.55
C VAL A 28 -4.56 3.80 9.28
N ASN A 29 -4.47 5.09 8.92
CA ASN A 29 -3.58 6.03 9.61
C ASN A 29 -4.03 6.31 11.05
N SER A 30 -5.34 6.42 11.31
CA SER A 30 -5.88 6.55 12.66
C SER A 30 -5.66 5.28 13.51
N ALA A 31 -5.83 4.09 12.92
CA ALA A 31 -5.55 2.80 13.58
C ALA A 31 -4.06 2.66 13.92
N ARG A 32 -3.15 3.04 13.00
CA ARG A 32 -1.70 3.10 13.26
C ARG A 32 -1.34 4.00 14.43
N GLN A 33 -1.94 5.20 14.52
CA GLN A 33 -1.70 6.12 15.64
C GLN A 33 -2.23 5.57 16.97
N ALA A 34 -3.37 4.89 16.96
CA ALA A 34 -3.93 4.24 18.14
C ALA A 34 -3.05 3.10 18.63
N PHE A 35 -2.48 2.30 17.73
CA PHE A 35 -1.53 1.24 18.08
C PHE A 35 -0.22 1.80 18.67
N ASP A 36 0.36 2.81 18.01
CA ASP A 36 1.61 3.43 18.47
C ASP A 36 1.47 4.05 19.87
N SER A 37 0.27 4.54 20.21
CA SER A 37 -0.07 5.09 21.54
C SER A 37 -0.64 4.06 22.54
N ARG A 38 -0.89 2.81 22.10
CA ARG A 38 -1.58 1.75 22.86
C ARG A 38 -2.94 2.19 23.44
N ASP A 39 -3.67 3.02 22.71
CA ASP A 39 -4.98 3.52 23.11
C ASP A 39 -6.10 2.67 22.49
N LEU A 40 -6.73 1.86 23.34
CA LEU A 40 -7.85 0.99 22.97
C LEU A 40 -9.10 1.76 22.53
N ALA A 41 -9.36 2.92 23.11
CA ALA A 41 -10.54 3.72 22.75
C ALA A 41 -10.33 4.37 21.38
N ALA A 42 -9.12 4.87 21.11
CA ALA A 42 -8.76 5.43 19.81
C ALA A 42 -8.82 4.38 18.69
N SER A 43 -8.35 3.15 18.94
CA SER A 43 -8.41 2.06 17.96
C SER A 43 -9.86 1.70 17.62
N ARG A 44 -10.74 1.57 18.63
CA ARG A 44 -12.18 1.35 18.40
C ARG A 44 -12.83 2.45 17.59
N ASN A 45 -12.48 3.71 17.86
CA ASN A 45 -13.04 4.85 17.15
C ASN A 45 -12.57 4.90 15.68
N ALA A 46 -11.32 4.48 15.39
CA ALA A 46 -10.82 4.38 14.02
C ALA A 46 -11.65 3.39 13.20
N HIS A 47 -11.98 2.23 13.76
CA HIS A 47 -12.82 1.21 13.13
C HIS A 47 -14.27 1.65 12.95
N GLN A 48 -14.81 2.49 13.85
CA GLN A 48 -16.16 3.03 13.71
C GLN A 48 -16.33 3.97 12.51
N LEU A 49 -15.25 4.60 12.02
CA LEU A 49 -15.28 5.48 10.84
C LEU A 49 -15.71 4.76 9.56
N PHE A 50 -15.51 3.44 9.46
CA PHE A 50 -16.03 2.62 8.36
C PHE A 50 -17.46 2.15 8.59
N THR A 51 -17.83 1.86 9.85
CA THR A 51 -19.11 1.23 10.19
C THR A 51 -20.35 2.13 10.06
N SER A 52 -20.20 3.45 9.91
CA SER A 52 -21.33 4.38 9.85
C SER A 52 -21.60 4.88 8.42
N ASP A 53 -22.69 4.37 7.84
CA ASP A 53 -23.42 4.87 6.65
C ASP A 53 -22.76 4.78 5.25
N MET A 54 -22.29 3.59 4.84
CA MET A 54 -22.04 3.30 3.41
C MET A 54 -23.20 2.50 2.79
N SER A 55 -23.84 3.05 1.76
CA SER A 55 -24.94 2.39 1.05
C SER A 55 -24.44 1.21 0.20
N ASP A 56 -25.25 0.15 0.12
CA ASP A 56 -24.98 -1.07 -0.66
C ASP A 56 -24.68 -0.79 -2.14
N GLU A 57 -25.18 0.32 -2.66
CA GLU A 57 -24.93 0.80 -4.03
C GLU A 57 -23.48 1.28 -4.24
N LEU A 58 -22.84 1.87 -3.22
CA LEU A 58 -21.45 2.30 -3.31
C LEU A 58 -20.50 1.09 -3.28
N LEU A 59 -20.81 0.10 -2.44
CA LEU A 59 -20.08 -1.17 -2.32
C LEU A 59 -20.13 -1.99 -3.63
N ALA A 60 -21.28 -2.05 -4.29
CA ALA A 60 -21.45 -2.79 -5.54
C ALA A 60 -20.69 -2.19 -6.74
N LYS A 61 -20.45 -0.87 -6.75
CA LYS A 61 -19.64 -0.19 -7.80
C LYS A 61 -18.13 -0.35 -7.61
N MET A 62 -17.68 -0.96 -6.51
CA MET A 62 -16.27 -1.08 -6.11
C MET A 62 -15.69 -2.48 -6.32
N ALA A 63 -16.50 -3.49 -6.67
CA ALA A 63 -16.06 -4.87 -6.87
C ALA A 63 -15.15 -5.09 -8.09
N ASP A 64 -14.69 -4.02 -8.75
CA ASP A 64 -13.94 -4.08 -10.00
C ASP A 64 -12.42 -3.97 -9.74
N HIS A 65 -11.75 -5.10 -9.98
CA HIS A 65 -10.31 -5.33 -10.17
C HIS A 65 -9.34 -5.11 -9.00
N ASN A 66 -8.88 -6.24 -8.44
CA ASN A 66 -7.50 -6.41 -7.96
C ASN A 66 -7.02 -7.80 -8.40
N GLU A 67 -6.24 -7.85 -9.47
CA GLU A 67 -5.57 -9.08 -9.87
C GLU A 67 -4.29 -9.26 -9.04
N PRO A 68 -4.03 -10.46 -8.49
CA PRO A 68 -2.82 -10.72 -7.73
C PRO A 68 -1.59 -10.69 -8.66
N GLU A 69 -0.64 -9.81 -8.38
CA GLU A 69 0.64 -9.76 -9.10
C GLU A 69 1.37 -11.11 -8.96
N ALA A 70 1.66 -11.76 -10.10
CA ALA A 70 2.32 -13.05 -10.15
C ALA A 70 3.73 -13.01 -9.52
N THR A 71 3.97 -13.91 -8.58
CA THR A 71 5.14 -13.99 -7.69
C THR A 71 6.49 -14.18 -8.41
N GLY A 72 6.50 -14.53 -9.69
CA GLY A 72 7.71 -14.63 -10.52
C GLY A 72 8.31 -13.27 -10.94
N SER A 73 7.59 -12.17 -10.74
CA SER A 73 7.95 -10.83 -11.23
C SER A 73 8.98 -10.08 -10.37
N ARG A 74 9.13 -10.45 -9.09
CA ARG A 74 9.81 -9.62 -8.08
C ARG A 74 11.23 -9.18 -8.47
N TYR A 75 12.00 -10.05 -9.13
CA TYR A 75 13.37 -9.75 -9.56
C TYR A 75 13.48 -9.31 -11.02
N VAL A 76 12.46 -9.59 -11.83
CA VAL A 76 12.45 -9.26 -13.27
C VAL A 76 12.39 -7.75 -13.43
N LYS A 77 11.52 -7.09 -12.66
CA LYS A 77 11.35 -5.64 -12.73
C LYS A 77 12.63 -4.88 -12.37
N PRO A 78 13.28 -5.09 -11.21
CA PRO A 78 14.58 -4.47 -10.89
C PRO A 78 15.68 -4.78 -11.92
N MET A 79 15.73 -6.02 -12.44
CA MET A 79 16.75 -6.42 -13.42
C MET A 79 16.59 -5.68 -14.76
N VAL A 80 15.37 -5.57 -15.28
CA VAL A 80 15.10 -4.88 -16.55
C VAL A 80 15.39 -3.37 -16.41
N PHE A 81 14.93 -2.75 -15.32
CA PHE A 81 15.18 -1.33 -15.08
C PHE A 81 16.68 -1.04 -14.88
N GLY A 82 17.38 -1.88 -14.11
CA GLY A 82 18.84 -1.75 -13.92
C GLY A 82 19.65 -1.97 -15.20
N GLY A 83 19.26 -2.95 -16.01
CA GLY A 83 19.92 -3.19 -17.30
C GLY A 83 19.74 -2.04 -18.28
N LEU A 84 18.52 -1.51 -18.39
CA LEU A 84 18.21 -0.39 -19.27
C LEU A 84 18.93 0.90 -18.84
N ASP A 85 18.92 1.21 -17.54
CA ASP A 85 19.63 2.36 -16.99
C ASP A 85 21.14 2.26 -17.20
N GLY A 86 21.72 1.07 -16.95
CA GLY A 86 23.14 0.82 -17.16
C GLY A 86 23.59 1.04 -18.60
N ILE A 87 22.83 0.54 -19.59
CA ILE A 87 23.14 0.71 -21.02
C ILE A 87 23.03 2.19 -21.42
N SER A 88 21.94 2.86 -21.03
CA SER A 88 21.70 4.26 -21.38
C SER A 88 22.75 5.19 -20.78
N THR A 89 23.04 4.99 -19.48
CA THR A 89 24.04 5.79 -18.76
C THR A 89 25.45 5.57 -19.33
N MET A 90 25.82 4.32 -19.65
CA MET A 90 27.11 4.05 -20.29
C MET A 90 27.21 4.65 -21.69
N PHE A 91 26.13 4.59 -22.48
CA PHE A 91 26.11 5.23 -23.79
C PHE A 91 26.34 6.75 -23.69
N ALA A 92 25.60 7.43 -22.81
CA ALA A 92 25.74 8.87 -22.59
C ALA A 92 27.14 9.24 -22.09
N LEU A 93 27.69 8.45 -21.16
CA LEU A 93 29.03 8.66 -20.61
C LEU A 93 30.12 8.55 -21.69
N ILE A 94 30.07 7.50 -22.51
CA ILE A 94 31.07 7.30 -23.58
C ILE A 94 30.90 8.35 -24.68
N ALA A 95 29.68 8.66 -25.10
CA ALA A 95 29.42 9.71 -26.09
C ALA A 95 29.95 11.08 -25.63
N GLY A 96 29.70 11.45 -24.37
CA GLY A 96 30.23 12.67 -23.77
C GLY A 96 31.76 12.67 -23.66
N SER A 97 32.35 11.53 -23.28
CA SER A 97 33.80 11.38 -23.17
C SER A 97 34.53 11.51 -24.51
N VAL A 98 33.93 11.01 -25.59
CA VAL A 98 34.43 11.22 -26.96
C VAL A 98 34.38 12.71 -27.33
N GLY A 99 33.26 13.40 -27.06
CA GLY A 99 33.12 14.83 -27.29
C GLY A 99 34.13 15.68 -26.51
N ALA A 100 34.49 15.23 -25.30
CA ALA A 100 35.51 15.85 -24.45
C ALA A 100 36.96 15.42 -24.77
N GLN A 101 37.17 14.63 -25.82
CA GLN A 101 38.49 14.17 -26.29
C GLN A 101 39.31 13.40 -25.23
N LEU A 102 38.63 12.62 -24.37
CA LEU A 102 39.33 11.75 -23.42
C LEU A 102 40.11 10.65 -24.15
N THR A 103 41.20 10.17 -23.53
CA THR A 103 41.89 8.98 -24.01
C THR A 103 41.08 7.72 -23.72
N LEU A 104 41.30 6.66 -24.51
CA LEU A 104 40.62 5.37 -24.32
C LEU A 104 40.84 4.80 -22.91
N ALA A 105 42.06 4.94 -22.36
CA ALA A 105 42.38 4.48 -21.02
C ALA A 105 41.52 5.18 -19.95
N HIS A 106 41.33 6.50 -20.06
CA HIS A 106 40.47 7.25 -19.15
C HIS A 106 39.00 6.88 -19.31
N MET A 107 38.52 6.71 -20.55
CA MET A 107 37.13 6.27 -20.80
C MET A 107 36.81 4.93 -20.16
N VAL A 108 37.70 3.94 -20.31
CA VAL A 108 37.52 2.62 -19.70
C VAL A 108 37.54 2.72 -18.17
N ALA A 109 38.48 3.48 -17.60
CA ALA A 109 38.57 3.66 -16.15
C ALA A 109 37.29 4.29 -15.56
N VAL A 110 36.80 5.38 -16.17
CA VAL A 110 35.58 6.07 -15.73
C VAL A 110 34.34 5.21 -15.96
N GLY A 111 34.25 4.50 -17.09
CA GLY A 111 33.14 3.61 -17.40
C GLY A 111 33.01 2.44 -16.42
N VAL A 112 34.12 1.77 -16.10
CA VAL A 112 34.12 0.70 -15.08
C VAL A 112 33.75 1.27 -13.71
N GLY A 113 34.31 2.42 -13.33
CA GLY A 113 33.95 3.11 -12.09
C GLY A 113 32.45 3.42 -12.01
N ASN A 114 31.87 3.95 -13.10
CA ASN A 114 30.45 4.26 -13.18
C ASN A 114 29.56 3.02 -13.10
N LEU A 115 29.93 1.92 -13.79
CA LEU A 115 29.18 0.66 -13.69
C LEU A 115 29.17 0.12 -12.26
N VAL A 116 30.33 0.09 -11.61
CA VAL A 116 30.45 -0.39 -10.23
C VAL A 116 29.64 0.49 -9.28
N ALA A 117 29.76 1.82 -9.41
CA ALA A 117 29.01 2.76 -8.59
C ALA A 117 27.49 2.62 -8.80
N GLY A 118 27.04 2.51 -10.05
CA GLY A 118 25.62 2.33 -10.38
C GLY A 118 25.07 1.00 -9.86
N ALA A 119 25.81 -0.09 -10.03
CA ALA A 119 25.41 -1.41 -9.52
C ALA A 119 25.27 -1.42 -7.99
N PHE A 120 26.22 -0.83 -7.27
CA PHE A 120 26.12 -0.69 -5.82
C PHE A 120 24.97 0.23 -5.41
N GLY A 121 24.79 1.37 -6.08
CA GLY A 121 23.70 2.31 -5.78
C GLY A 121 22.32 1.66 -5.93
N MET A 122 22.06 1.04 -7.08
CA MET A 122 20.78 0.38 -7.35
C MET A 122 20.57 -0.86 -6.46
N GLY A 123 21.60 -1.70 -6.29
CA GLY A 123 21.50 -2.90 -5.47
C GLY A 123 21.31 -2.60 -3.98
N PHE A 124 22.02 -1.61 -3.45
CA PHE A 124 21.84 -1.16 -2.07
C PHE A 124 20.48 -0.49 -1.87
N GLY A 125 20.03 0.32 -2.84
CA GLY A 125 18.71 0.94 -2.81
C GLY A 125 17.59 -0.11 -2.74
N GLU A 126 17.64 -1.12 -3.61
CA GLU A 126 16.67 -2.22 -3.62
C GLU A 126 16.69 -3.01 -2.29
N TYR A 127 17.88 -3.30 -1.76
CA TYR A 127 18.00 -3.98 -0.46
C TYR A 127 17.35 -3.18 0.68
N VAL A 128 17.64 -1.88 0.77
CA VAL A 128 17.06 -1.01 1.80
C VAL A 128 15.54 -0.89 1.61
N SER A 129 15.06 -0.78 0.37
CA SER A 129 13.62 -0.75 0.06
C SER A 129 12.93 -2.04 0.50
N ALA A 130 13.44 -3.20 0.07
CA ALA A 130 12.89 -4.50 0.45
C ALA A 130 12.92 -4.72 1.97
N LYS A 131 13.96 -4.23 2.65
CA LYS A 131 14.06 -4.28 4.10
C LYS A 131 13.00 -3.41 4.77
N ALA A 132 12.81 -2.17 4.30
CA ALA A 132 11.78 -1.26 4.80
C ALA A 132 10.37 -1.82 4.60
N GLU A 133 10.06 -2.36 3.42
CA GLU A 133 8.79 -3.05 3.14
C GLU A 133 8.54 -4.20 4.13
N THR A 134 9.57 -5.02 4.38
CA THR A 134 9.47 -6.12 5.34
C THR A 134 9.23 -5.61 6.76
N ASP A 135 9.92 -4.55 7.18
CA ASP A 135 9.76 -3.97 8.51
C ASP A 135 8.38 -3.33 8.69
N VAL A 136 7.82 -2.71 7.64
CA VAL A 136 6.42 -2.22 7.62
C VAL A 136 5.44 -3.39 7.72
N ALA A 137 5.61 -4.45 6.92
CA ALA A 137 4.74 -5.63 6.97
C ALA A 137 4.75 -6.30 8.35
N MET A 138 5.92 -6.40 8.99
CA MET A 138 6.04 -6.89 10.37
C MET A 138 5.37 -5.96 11.40
N LYS A 139 5.41 -4.64 11.20
CA LYS A 139 4.71 -3.69 12.07
C LYS A 139 3.20 -3.85 11.94
N GLU A 140 2.67 -3.95 10.73
CA GLU A 140 1.24 -4.19 10.49
C GLU A 140 0.78 -5.52 11.07
N GLN A 141 1.55 -6.60 10.88
CA GLN A 141 1.21 -7.91 11.46
C GLN A 141 1.08 -7.86 12.98
N LYS A 142 1.96 -7.10 13.66
CA LYS A 142 1.88 -6.91 15.12
C LYS A 142 0.69 -6.07 15.55
N ARG A 143 0.32 -5.07 14.75
CA ARG A 143 -0.89 -4.26 14.97
C ARG A 143 -2.13 -5.14 14.87
N GLU A 144 -2.23 -5.90 13.80
CA GLU A 144 -3.35 -6.80 13.51
C GLU A 144 -3.53 -7.86 14.60
N GLN A 145 -2.43 -8.49 15.02
CA GLN A 145 -2.43 -9.42 16.15
C GLN A 145 -2.97 -8.80 17.44
N TRP A 146 -2.60 -7.55 17.72
CA TRP A 146 -3.07 -6.83 18.89
C TRP A 146 -4.56 -6.48 18.78
N GLU A 147 -5.04 -6.04 17.62
CA GLU A 147 -6.45 -5.70 17.41
C GLU A 147 -7.37 -6.93 17.50
N VAL A 148 -6.96 -8.07 16.92
CA VAL A 148 -7.66 -9.35 17.07
C VAL A 148 -7.80 -9.78 18.54
N GLU A 149 -6.77 -9.51 19.36
CA GLU A 149 -6.79 -9.87 20.79
C GLU A 149 -7.64 -8.92 21.63
N ASN A 150 -7.71 -7.64 21.27
CA ASN A 150 -8.30 -6.59 22.10
C ASN A 150 -9.69 -6.12 21.62
N TYR A 151 -10.00 -6.30 20.34
CA TYR A 151 -11.26 -5.90 19.74
C TYR A 151 -11.74 -6.82 18.59
N PRO A 152 -11.92 -8.13 18.85
CA PRO A 152 -12.28 -9.11 17.82
C PRO A 152 -13.62 -8.83 17.10
N GLU A 153 -14.58 -8.19 17.77
CA GLU A 153 -15.86 -7.82 17.14
C GLU A 153 -15.70 -6.71 16.10
N GLY A 154 -14.73 -5.80 16.28
CA GLY A 154 -14.37 -4.80 15.29
C GLY A 154 -13.84 -5.43 14.02
N GLU A 155 -12.85 -6.32 14.16
CA GLU A 155 -12.21 -7.01 13.03
C GLU A 155 -13.19 -7.86 12.21
N VAL A 156 -14.12 -8.55 12.88
CA VAL A 156 -15.18 -9.29 12.18
C VAL A 156 -16.09 -8.34 11.41
N SER A 157 -16.49 -7.21 12.00
CA SER A 157 -17.33 -6.20 11.34
C SER A 157 -16.64 -5.58 10.12
N GLU A 158 -15.34 -5.31 10.21
CA GLU A 158 -14.54 -4.81 9.11
C GLU A 158 -14.48 -5.82 7.96
N MET A 159 -14.15 -7.07 8.24
CA MET A 159 -14.09 -8.12 7.22
C MET A 159 -15.45 -8.39 6.57
N VAL A 160 -16.55 -8.28 7.31
CA VAL A 160 -17.90 -8.33 6.74
C VAL A 160 -18.10 -7.21 5.72
N GLN A 161 -17.69 -5.99 6.02
CA GLN A 161 -17.79 -4.86 5.08
C GLN A 161 -16.91 -5.07 3.85
N LEU A 162 -15.69 -5.58 4.02
CA LEU A 162 -14.77 -5.90 2.93
C LEU A 162 -15.34 -6.99 2.01
N TYR A 163 -15.95 -8.04 2.56
CA TYR A 163 -16.60 -9.07 1.75
C TYR A 163 -17.81 -8.53 0.98
N ARG A 164 -18.60 -7.65 1.61
CA ARG A 164 -19.73 -6.98 0.96
C ARG A 164 -19.28 -6.04 -0.16
N SER A 165 -18.16 -5.33 -0.01
CA SER A 165 -17.59 -4.50 -1.08
C SER A 165 -17.13 -5.33 -2.29
N ARG A 166 -16.82 -6.62 -2.07
CA ARG A 166 -16.51 -7.60 -3.12
C ARG A 166 -17.74 -8.33 -3.67
N GLY A 167 -18.95 -7.91 -3.29
CA GLY A 167 -20.21 -8.44 -3.82
C GLY A 167 -20.78 -9.67 -3.08
N ILE A 168 -20.22 -10.07 -1.95
CA ILE A 168 -20.76 -11.15 -1.12
C ILE A 168 -22.01 -10.66 -0.38
N SER A 169 -23.06 -11.50 -0.31
CA SER A 169 -24.28 -11.17 0.43
C SER A 169 -23.97 -10.89 1.91
N LYS A 170 -24.78 -10.07 2.57
CA LYS A 170 -24.51 -9.70 3.97
C LYS A 170 -24.53 -10.94 4.87
N GLU A 171 -25.47 -11.84 4.64
CA GLU A 171 -25.67 -13.07 5.39
C GLU A 171 -24.47 -14.02 5.24
N ASP A 172 -23.98 -14.18 4.01
CA ASP A 172 -22.81 -15.01 3.72
C ASP A 172 -21.53 -14.37 4.27
N ALA A 173 -21.36 -13.05 4.13
CA ALA A 173 -20.21 -12.32 4.63
C ALA A 173 -20.07 -12.46 6.16
N ILE A 174 -21.18 -12.31 6.90
CA ILE A 174 -21.22 -12.53 8.36
C ILE A 174 -20.85 -13.98 8.70
N THR A 175 -21.41 -14.94 7.96
CA THR A 175 -21.16 -16.37 8.20
C THR A 175 -19.70 -16.72 7.98
N VAL A 176 -19.10 -16.24 6.89
CA VAL A 176 -17.69 -16.48 6.55
C VAL A 176 -16.77 -15.83 7.58
N ALA A 177 -16.93 -14.52 7.85
CA ALA A 177 -16.08 -13.79 8.79
C ALA A 177 -16.12 -14.41 10.21
N THR A 178 -17.32 -14.73 10.70
CA THR A 178 -17.50 -15.35 12.03
C THR A 178 -16.96 -16.78 12.10
N THR A 179 -16.94 -17.49 10.98
CA THR A 179 -16.39 -18.85 10.93
C THR A 179 -14.86 -18.83 10.90
N LEU A 180 -14.27 -17.96 10.10
CA LEU A 180 -12.83 -17.84 9.97
C LEU A 180 -12.18 -17.24 11.23
N SER A 181 -12.84 -16.31 11.92
CA SER A 181 -12.31 -15.70 13.16
C SER A 181 -12.05 -16.69 14.30
N LYS A 182 -12.61 -17.90 14.23
CA LYS A 182 -12.33 -19.00 15.18
C LYS A 182 -10.91 -19.56 15.04
N TYR A 183 -10.28 -19.36 13.87
CA TYR A 183 -8.95 -19.88 13.55
C TYR A 183 -7.95 -18.72 13.54
N LYS A 184 -7.45 -18.35 14.73
CA LYS A 184 -6.70 -17.10 14.95
C LYS A 184 -5.55 -16.89 13.96
N GLU A 185 -4.69 -17.88 13.75
CA GLU A 185 -3.54 -17.77 12.86
C GLU A 185 -3.97 -17.56 11.40
N PHE A 186 -4.93 -18.35 10.94
CA PHE A 186 -5.48 -18.25 9.58
C PHE A 186 -6.24 -16.92 9.39
N TRP A 187 -6.95 -16.46 10.41
CA TRP A 187 -7.67 -15.19 10.39
C TRP A 187 -6.72 -14.02 10.19
N ILE A 188 -5.64 -13.96 10.97
CA ILE A 188 -4.62 -12.91 10.83
C ILE A 188 -3.94 -12.98 9.45
N GLU A 189 -3.57 -14.16 8.99
CA GLU A 189 -2.98 -14.33 7.65
C GLU A 189 -3.95 -13.85 6.56
N HIS A 190 -5.23 -14.20 6.68
CA HIS A 190 -6.26 -13.79 5.74
C HIS A 190 -6.43 -12.27 5.72
N MET A 191 -6.57 -11.62 6.88
CA MET A 191 -6.70 -10.16 6.98
C MET A 191 -5.47 -9.46 6.41
N MET A 192 -4.27 -9.94 6.74
CA MET A 192 -3.01 -9.43 6.17
C MET A 192 -2.94 -9.52 4.64
N LEU A 193 -3.65 -10.46 4.02
CA LEU A 193 -3.71 -10.63 2.57
C LEU A 193 -4.85 -9.86 1.91
N THR A 194 -5.93 -9.57 2.64
CA THR A 194 -7.15 -8.98 2.05
C THR A 194 -7.33 -7.50 2.34
N GLU A 195 -6.78 -7.00 3.44
CA GLU A 195 -6.93 -5.63 3.91
C GLU A 195 -5.73 -4.73 3.56
N LEU A 196 -4.52 -5.31 3.49
CA LEU A 196 -3.24 -4.62 3.27
C LEU A 196 -2.71 -4.84 1.85
#